data_AF-A0A2W7L3V8-F1
#
_entry.id   AF-A0A2W7L3V8-F1
#
_cell.length_a   1.000
_cell.length_b   1.000
_cell.length_c   1.000
_cell.angle_alpha   90.00
_cell.angle_beta   90.00
_cell.angle_gamma   90.00
#
_symmetry.space_group_name_H-M   'P 1'
#
loop_
_entity.id
_entity.type
_entity.pdbx_description
1 polymer ?
#
loop_
_entity_poly.entity_id
_entity_poly.type
_entity_poly.pdbx_seq_one_letter_code
_entity_poly.pdbx_strand_id
1 'polypeptide(L)'
;MKRSIALLALSATLASFGAFADNSPSTYEYGMPLDIAKVISITPASNDADCQVGTAHMVYVDHQGQTREVDYRQMGNCSQL
;
A
#
# COMPACT_ATOMS: atom_id res chain seq x y z
N MET A 1 1.41 -25.62 61.11
CA MET A 1 2.28 -25.13 60.02
C MET A 1 2.12 -26.06 58.82
N LYS A 2 1.33 -25.70 57.81
CA LYS A 2 1.23 -26.42 56.53
C LYS A 2 1.31 -25.36 55.45
N ARG A 3 2.43 -25.32 54.73
CA ARG A 3 2.73 -24.29 53.73
C ARG A 3 2.05 -24.66 52.42
N SER A 4 0.99 -23.91 52.10
CA SER A 4 0.39 -23.85 50.78
C SER A 4 1.40 -23.27 49.79
N ILE A 5 1.68 -23.97 48.70
CA ILE A 5 2.38 -23.41 47.54
C ILE A 5 1.59 -23.84 46.31
N ALA A 6 0.61 -23.01 45.94
CA ALA A 6 -0.03 -23.08 44.64
C ALA A 6 0.81 -22.25 43.66
N LEU A 7 1.52 -22.92 42.75
CA LEU A 7 2.23 -22.28 41.64
C LEU A 7 1.21 -22.00 40.52
N LEU A 8 0.65 -20.79 40.50
CA LEU A 8 -0.08 -20.30 39.34
C LEU A 8 0.92 -19.97 38.22
N ALA A 9 0.96 -20.82 37.20
CA ALA A 9 1.65 -20.53 35.95
C ALA A 9 0.90 -19.42 35.20
N LEU A 10 1.46 -18.22 35.17
CA LEU A 10 0.95 -17.08 34.41
C LEU A 10 1.37 -17.25 32.95
N SER A 11 0.56 -17.95 32.15
CA SER A 11 0.74 -18.06 30.71
C SER A 11 0.44 -16.72 30.05
N ALA A 12 1.46 -15.89 29.86
CA ALA A 12 1.38 -14.67 29.07
C ALA A 12 1.24 -15.02 27.59
N THR A 13 0.02 -15.19 27.10
CA THR A 13 -0.26 -15.27 25.66
C THR A 13 -0.01 -13.90 25.06
N LEU A 14 1.11 -13.74 24.36
CA LEU A 14 1.36 -12.59 23.50
C LEU A 14 0.31 -12.59 22.38
N ALA A 15 -0.72 -11.76 22.51
CA ALA A 15 -1.60 -11.44 21.41
C ALA A 15 -0.81 -10.57 20.43
N SER A 16 -0.27 -11.19 19.38
CA SER A 16 0.27 -10.45 18.24
C SER A 16 -0.88 -9.72 17.56
N PHE A 17 -1.03 -8.44 17.83
CA PHE A 17 -1.90 -7.56 17.05
C PHE A 17 -1.25 -7.39 15.68
N GLY A 18 -1.68 -8.22 14.71
CA GLY A 18 -1.40 -7.94 13.31
C GLY A 18 -2.19 -6.69 12.93
N ALA A 19 -1.50 -5.58 12.68
CA ALA A 19 -2.12 -4.46 12.00
C ALA A 19 -2.39 -4.90 10.56
N PHE A 20 -3.66 -5.13 10.23
CA PHE A 20 -4.08 -5.34 8.87
C PHE A 20 -3.92 -3.98 8.17
N ALA A 21 -2.96 -3.86 7.26
CA ALA A 21 -2.85 -2.68 6.43
C ALA A 21 -4.16 -2.54 5.65
N ASP A 22 -4.91 -1.47 5.94
CA ASP A 22 -6.11 -1.12 5.21
C ASP A 22 -5.66 -0.69 3.80
N ASN A 23 -5.70 -1.65 2.89
CA ASN A 23 -5.40 -1.47 1.47
C ASN A 23 -6.67 -1.01 0.73
N SER A 24 -7.50 -0.18 1.38
CA SER A 24 -8.60 0.49 0.71
C SER A 24 -8.01 1.42 -0.35
N PRO A 25 -8.44 1.32 -1.63
CA PRO A 25 -7.93 2.18 -2.68
C PRO A 25 -8.32 3.62 -2.35
N SER A 26 -7.35 4.41 -1.90
CA SER A 26 -7.53 5.84 -1.73
C SER A 26 -7.64 6.47 -3.11
N THR A 27 -8.77 7.11 -3.41
CA THR A 27 -8.93 7.86 -4.67
C THR A 27 -7.88 8.96 -4.73
N TYR A 28 -6.97 8.84 -5.69
CA TYR A 28 -5.98 9.87 -5.97
C TYR A 28 -6.60 10.98 -6.81
N GLU A 29 -6.33 12.23 -6.42
CA GLU A 29 -6.65 13.41 -7.23
C GLU A 29 -5.36 14.01 -7.77
N TYR A 30 -5.39 14.47 -9.02
CA TYR A 30 -4.20 15.03 -9.65
C TYR A 30 -3.67 16.24 -8.87
N GLY A 31 -2.39 16.17 -8.49
CA GLY A 31 -1.72 17.20 -7.68
C GLY A 31 -1.81 16.97 -6.18
N MET A 32 -2.51 15.93 -5.73
CA MET A 32 -2.46 15.48 -4.34
C MET A 32 -1.04 14.99 -4.00
N PRO A 33 -0.43 15.46 -2.91
CA PRO A 33 0.87 14.95 -2.49
C PRO A 33 0.73 13.49 -2.04
N LEU A 34 1.58 12.62 -2.56
CA LEU A 34 1.70 11.23 -2.14
C LEU A 34 3.00 11.05 -1.35
N ASP A 35 2.93 10.30 -0.24
CA ASP A 35 4.11 9.92 0.52
C ASP A 35 4.78 8.71 -0.13
N ILE A 36 5.66 8.94 -1.10
CA ILE A 36 6.33 7.88 -1.87
C ILE A 36 7.79 7.77 -1.44
N ALA A 37 8.15 6.66 -0.80
CA ALA A 37 9.54 6.31 -0.54
C ALA A 37 10.16 5.54 -1.71
N LYS A 38 9.41 4.61 -2.32
CA LYS A 38 9.87 3.81 -3.46
C LYS A 38 8.72 3.38 -4.36
N VAL A 39 8.84 3.63 -5.66
CA VAL A 39 7.95 3.04 -6.67
C VAL A 39 8.34 1.58 -6.92
N ILE A 40 7.37 0.67 -6.86
CA ILE A 40 7.56 -0.77 -7.08
C ILE A 40 7.27 -1.13 -8.53
N SER A 41 6.13 -0.68 -9.06
CA SER A 41 5.74 -0.91 -10.45
C SER A 41 4.79 0.17 -10.94
N ILE A 42 4.82 0.41 -12.25
CA ILE A 42 3.82 1.20 -12.96
C ILE A 42 3.30 0.33 -14.11
N THR A 43 1.99 0.10 -14.11
CA THR A 43 1.28 -0.41 -15.27
C THR A 43 0.94 0.79 -16.16
N PRO A 44 1.40 0.82 -17.44
CA PRO A 44 1.15 1.93 -18.34
C PRO A 44 -0.33 2.23 -18.52
N ALA A 45 -0.61 3.42 -19.05
CA ALA A 45 -1.98 3.83 -19.35
C ALA A 45 -2.65 2.82 -20.30
N SER A 46 -3.95 2.58 -20.11
CA SER A 46 -4.74 1.71 -21.00
C SER A 46 -4.62 2.06 -22.50
N ASN A 47 -4.27 3.30 -22.81
CA ASN A 47 -4.12 3.85 -24.16
C ASN A 47 -2.65 4.18 -24.47
N ASP A 48 -1.67 3.47 -23.91
CA ASP A 48 -0.24 3.83 -24.02
C ASP A 48 0.26 3.95 -25.46
N ALA A 49 -0.30 3.19 -26.41
CA ALA A 49 0.07 3.27 -27.83
C ALA A 49 -0.71 4.33 -28.63
N ASP A 50 -1.79 4.86 -28.07
CA ASP A 50 -2.65 5.84 -28.70
C ASP A 50 -2.33 7.21 -28.08
N CYS A 51 -2.21 8.27 -28.88
CA CYS A 51 -2.01 9.63 -28.34
C CYS A 51 -3.29 10.17 -27.68
N GLN A 52 -3.69 9.52 -26.58
CA GLN A 52 -4.92 9.72 -25.84
C GLN A 52 -4.65 9.58 -24.34
N VAL A 53 -5.53 10.20 -23.53
CA VAL A 53 -5.48 10.01 -22.07
C VAL A 53 -5.96 8.60 -21.74
N GLY A 54 -5.21 7.86 -20.94
CA GLY A 54 -5.64 6.60 -20.33
C GLY A 54 -5.39 6.58 -18.82
N THR A 55 -5.74 5.46 -18.18
CA THR A 55 -5.52 5.25 -16.75
C THR A 55 -4.31 4.36 -16.53
N ALA A 56 -3.31 4.86 -15.80
CA ALA A 56 -2.15 4.11 -15.33
C ALA A 56 -2.35 3.71 -13.86
N HIS A 57 -1.77 2.57 -13.47
CA HIS A 57 -1.79 2.06 -12.10
C HIS A 57 -0.37 2.03 -11.54
N MET A 58 -0.17 2.52 -10.33
CA MET A 58 1.13 2.52 -9.67
C MET A 58 1.05 1.87 -8.29
N VAL A 59 2.00 0.98 -8.04
CA VAL A 59 2.25 0.36 -6.74
C VAL A 59 3.52 0.98 -6.16
N TYR A 60 3.46 1.45 -4.92
CA TYR A 60 4.60 2.08 -4.24
C TYR A 60 4.64 1.72 -2.76
N VAL A 61 5.78 1.97 -2.12
CA VAL A 61 5.99 1.87 -0.68
C VAL A 61 6.12 3.28 -0.12
N ASP A 62 5.38 3.59 0.95
CA ASP A 62 5.46 4.86 1.67
C ASP A 62 6.65 4.89 2.66
N HIS A 63 6.91 6.05 3.29
CA HIS A 63 8.02 6.13 4.26
C HIS A 63 7.74 5.38 5.57
N GLN A 64 6.53 4.87 5.77
CA GLN A 64 6.16 3.99 6.89
C GLN A 64 6.36 2.51 6.55
N GLY A 65 6.78 2.20 5.31
CA GLY A 65 7.03 0.84 4.84
C GLY A 65 5.77 0.12 4.36
N GLN A 66 4.65 0.82 4.17
CA GLN A 66 3.40 0.22 3.70
C GLN A 66 3.33 0.26 2.17
N THR A 67 2.87 -0.83 1.58
CA THR A 67 2.52 -0.87 0.16
C THR A 67 1.21 -0.14 -0.06
N ARG A 68 1.18 0.74 -1.06
CA ARG A 68 0.03 1.53 -1.48
C ARG A 68 -0.15 1.40 -2.99
N GLU A 69 -1.38 1.62 -3.43
CA GLU A 69 -1.76 1.57 -4.84
C GLU A 69 -2.57 2.80 -5.21
N VAL A 70 -2.33 3.35 -6.40
CA VAL A 70 -3.08 4.48 -6.95
C VAL A 70 -3.32 4.31 -8.44
N ASP A 71 -4.50 4.71 -8.89
CA ASP A 71 -4.82 4.91 -10.29
C ASP A 71 -4.76 6.41 -10.63
N TYR A 72 -4.16 6.76 -11.76
CA TYR A 72 -4.09 8.14 -12.23
C TYR A 72 -4.16 8.23 -13.75
N ARG A 73 -4.56 9.41 -14.25
CA ARG A 73 -4.62 9.66 -15.69
C ARG A 73 -3.25 10.06 -16.23
N GLN A 74 -2.84 9.44 -17.33
CA GLN A 74 -1.60 9.71 -18.03
C GLN A 74 -1.86 9.78 -19.55
N MET A 75 -1.10 10.61 -20.26
CA MET A 75 -1.10 10.66 -21.72
C MET A 75 -0.31 9.47 -22.29
N GLY A 76 -0.90 8.75 -23.24
CA GLY A 76 -0.20 7.73 -24.01
C GLY A 76 0.93 8.31 -24.87
N ASN A 77 1.72 7.44 -25.46
CA ASN A 77 2.90 7.80 -26.24
C ASN A 77 2.51 8.44 -27.59
N CYS A 78 2.58 9.76 -27.65
CA CYS A 78 2.32 10.52 -28.88
C CYS A 78 3.48 10.53 -29.89
N SER A 79 4.64 9.97 -29.56
CA SER A 79 5.83 10.00 -30.43
C SER A 79 5.87 8.88 -31.48
N GLN A 80 4.91 7.96 -31.44
CA GLN A 80 4.83 6.82 -32.37
C GLN A 80 3.85 7.03 -33.52
N LEU A 81 3.28 8.23 -33.65
CA LEU A 81 2.34 8.64 -34.70
C LEU A 81 3.05 9.19 -35.94
#